data_AF-A0A2P1QPA4-F1
#
_entry.id   AF-A0A2P1QPA4-F1
#
_cell.length_a   1.000
_cell.length_b   1.000
_cell.length_c   1.000
_cell.angle_alpha   90.00
_cell.angle_beta   90.00
_cell.angle_gamma   90.00
#
_symmetry.space_group_name_H-M   'P 1'
#
loop_
_entity.id
_entity.type
_entity.pdbx_description
1 polymer ?
#
loop_
_entity_poly.entity_id
_entity_poly.type
_entity_poly.pdbx_seq_one_letter_code
_entity_poly.pdbx_strand_id
1 'polypeptide(L)'
;MSVENSLRRSFSKHANTEFVILKSSDEPYDDNQLNSFRNKIWTRLKDVRGYFDYNSQTETNGTGGERQGYDAVAEILFDEIESIADQLDQTCRIYKGTLSPDSQITEDLAKKAWRIEKFLPAKQSGNFSVVVIGLKLPENGNQVMLK
;
A
#
# COMPACT_ATOMS: atom_id res chain seq x y z
N MET A 1 -32.05 -5.19 0.16
CA MET A 1 -30.75 -4.91 0.83
C MET A 1 -30.16 -3.67 0.18
N SER A 2 -29.72 -2.67 0.94
CA SER A 2 -29.03 -1.50 0.39
C SER A 2 -27.67 -1.90 -0.20
N VAL A 3 -27.26 -1.25 -1.29
CA VAL A 3 -25.93 -1.41 -1.91
C VAL A 3 -24.81 -1.16 -0.89
N GLU A 4 -25.01 -0.19 0.01
CA GLU A 4 -24.07 0.12 1.10
C GLU A 4 -23.91 -1.06 2.05
N ASN A 5 -25.02 -1.70 2.45
CA ASN A 5 -24.97 -2.86 3.36
C ASN A 5 -24.30 -4.06 2.71
N SER A 6 -24.45 -4.25 1.41
CA SER A 6 -23.75 -5.30 0.66
C SER A 6 -22.24 -5.04 0.61
N LEU A 7 -21.84 -3.80 0.34
CA LEU A 7 -20.43 -3.40 0.27
C LEU A 7 -19.75 -3.49 1.65
N ARG A 8 -20.40 -2.99 2.71
CA ARG A 8 -19.96 -3.15 4.10
C ARG A 8 -19.76 -4.62 4.47
N ARG A 9 -20.76 -5.47 4.21
CA ARG A 9 -20.68 -6.91 4.51
C ARG A 9 -19.56 -7.61 3.73
N SER A 10 -19.40 -7.26 2.45
CA SER A 10 -18.31 -7.80 1.63
C SER A 10 -16.95 -7.41 2.20
N PHE A 11 -16.73 -6.11 2.47
CA PHE A 11 -15.47 -5.64 3.04
C PHE A 11 -15.18 -6.28 4.40
N SER A 12 -16.14 -6.29 5.34
CA SER A 12 -15.94 -6.89 6.67
C SER A 12 -15.67 -8.39 6.62
N LYS A 13 -16.17 -9.11 5.60
CA LYS A 13 -15.88 -10.54 5.40
C LYS A 13 -14.46 -10.78 4.89
N HIS A 14 -13.90 -9.83 4.14
CA HIS A 14 -12.63 -10.00 3.44
C HIS A 14 -11.46 -9.23 4.07
N ALA A 15 -11.73 -8.24 4.92
CA ALA A 15 -10.70 -7.54 5.70
C ALA A 15 -10.00 -8.52 6.65
N ASN A 16 -8.86 -9.03 6.20
CA ASN A 16 -8.17 -10.18 6.79
C ASN A 16 -6.73 -9.85 7.20
N THR A 17 -6.28 -8.62 6.94
CA THR A 17 -4.86 -8.27 7.00
C THR A 17 -4.69 -6.89 7.64
N GLU A 18 -3.65 -6.77 8.45
CA GLU A 18 -3.14 -5.50 8.96
C GLU A 18 -2.02 -4.98 8.06
N PHE A 19 -2.02 -3.68 7.86
CA PHE A 19 -1.06 -2.97 7.04
C PHE A 19 -0.41 -1.87 7.85
N VAL A 20 0.88 -1.66 7.60
CA VAL A 20 1.58 -0.44 8.02
C VAL A 20 1.89 0.37 6.78
N ILE A 21 1.41 1.61 6.75
CA ILE A 21 1.71 2.57 5.70
C ILE A 21 3.00 3.30 6.08
N LEU A 22 4.01 3.16 5.23
CA LEU A 22 5.32 3.76 5.39
C LEU A 22 5.49 4.93 4.42
N LYS A 23 6.16 5.99 4.84
CA LYS A 23 6.52 7.14 4.00
C LYS A 23 8.03 7.33 3.95
N SER A 24 8.57 7.49 2.75
CA SER A 24 9.95 7.95 2.62
C SER A 24 10.03 9.48 2.69
N SER A 25 10.99 9.99 3.44
CA SER A 25 11.46 11.38 3.40
C SER A 25 12.95 11.38 3.07
N ASP A 26 13.42 12.44 2.43
CA ASP A 26 14.86 12.64 2.24
C ASP A 26 15.50 13.06 3.58
N GLU A 27 16.68 12.54 3.90
CA GLU A 27 17.45 13.03 5.04
C GLU A 27 17.76 14.53 4.89
N PRO A 28 17.70 15.33 5.97
CA PRO A 28 18.11 16.73 5.93
C PRO A 28 19.60 16.81 5.56
N TYR A 29 19.92 17.78 4.70
CA TYR A 29 21.26 17.99 4.14
C TYR A 29 22.29 18.24 5.25
N ASP A 30 23.30 17.38 5.33
CA ASP A 30 24.54 17.66 6.07
C ASP A 30 25.62 17.99 5.04
N ASP A 31 26.12 19.23 5.07
CA ASP A 31 27.16 19.77 4.17
C ASP A 31 28.44 18.90 4.15
N ASN A 32 28.63 18.01 5.12
CA ASN A 32 29.77 17.11 5.20
C ASN A 32 29.65 15.80 4.38
N GLN A 33 28.51 15.52 3.73
CA GLN A 33 28.34 14.31 2.92
C GLN A 33 28.46 14.59 1.41
N LEU A 34 29.70 14.75 0.91
CA LEU A 34 29.97 14.68 -0.52
C LEU A 34 29.68 13.25 -1.04
N ASN A 35 28.65 13.12 -1.88
CA ASN A 35 28.35 11.98 -2.77
C ASN A 35 27.97 10.62 -2.14
N SER A 36 27.44 10.58 -0.92
CA SER A 36 26.74 9.37 -0.47
C SER A 36 25.32 9.37 -1.04
N PHE A 37 24.88 8.25 -1.61
CA PHE A 37 23.50 8.06 -2.07
C PHE A 37 22.53 8.56 -1.00
N ARG A 38 21.54 9.39 -1.37
CA ARG A 38 20.54 9.92 -0.42
C ARG A 38 19.92 8.75 0.34
N ASN A 39 20.23 8.62 1.62
CA ASN A 39 19.56 7.67 2.48
C ASN A 39 18.12 8.17 2.67
N LYS A 40 17.16 7.29 2.42
CA LYS A 40 15.74 7.58 2.65
C LYS A 40 15.42 7.27 4.09
N ILE A 41 14.90 8.25 4.83
CA ILE A 41 14.27 7.99 6.12
C ILE A 41 12.89 7.42 5.87
N TRP A 42 12.60 6.26 6.45
CA TRP A 42 11.26 5.69 6.41
C TRP A 42 10.56 5.94 7.74
N THR A 43 9.34 6.47 7.66
CA THR A 43 8.50 6.75 8.83
C THR A 43 7.18 5.99 8.73
N ARG A 44 6.60 5.65 9.88
CA ARG A 44 5.26 5.09 9.95
C ARG A 44 4.24 6.22 9.86
N LEU A 45 3.36 6.15 8.87
CA LEU A 45 2.21 7.07 8.78
C LEU A 45 1.03 6.56 9.61
N LYS A 46 0.64 5.30 9.40
CA LYS A 46 -0.54 4.72 10.04
C LYS A 46 -0.56 3.20 9.96
N ASP A 47 -1.12 2.59 10.99
CA ASP A 47 -1.47 1.18 11.03
C ASP A 47 -2.97 1.06 10.71
N VAL A 48 -3.32 0.24 9.72
CA VAL A 48 -4.70 0.12 9.22
C VAL A 48 -5.05 -1.33 8.92
N ARG A 49 -6.35 -1.64 8.90
CA ARG A 49 -6.85 -2.95 8.50
C ARG A 49 -7.50 -2.89 7.13
N GLY A 50 -7.36 -3.98 6.38
CA GLY A 50 -8.02 -4.09 5.10
C GLY A 50 -7.88 -5.46 4.46
N TYR A 51 -8.18 -5.50 3.17
CA TYR A 51 -8.11 -6.69 2.35
C TYR A 51 -6.87 -6.64 1.45
N PHE A 52 -6.22 -7.78 1.26
CA PHE A 52 -5.06 -7.92 0.39
C PHE A 52 -5.28 -9.08 -0.59
N ASP A 53 -5.16 -8.82 -1.88
CA ASP A 53 -5.24 -9.81 -2.95
C ASP A 53 -3.98 -9.82 -3.81
N TYR A 54 -3.34 -10.99 -3.90
CA TYR A 54 -2.15 -11.22 -4.74
C TYR A 54 -2.50 -11.53 -6.20
N ASN A 55 -3.76 -11.87 -6.50
CA ASN A 55 -4.16 -12.38 -7.82
C ASN A 55 -4.89 -11.33 -8.66
N SER A 56 -4.63 -10.04 -8.47
CA SER A 56 -5.24 -8.98 -9.27
C SER A 56 -4.66 -8.86 -10.69
N GLN A 57 -4.38 -9.97 -11.36
CA GLN A 57 -4.24 -10.00 -12.82
C GLN A 57 -5.65 -10.15 -13.42
N THR A 58 -6.34 -9.03 -13.61
CA THR A 58 -7.34 -8.97 -14.68
C THR A 58 -6.68 -8.35 -15.90
N GLU A 59 -6.06 -9.24 -16.67
CA GLU A 59 -5.68 -9.02 -18.05
C GLU A 59 -6.88 -8.50 -18.84
N THR A 60 -6.78 -7.32 -19.43
CA THR A 60 -7.46 -7.08 -20.71
C THR A 60 -6.44 -7.33 -21.80
N ASN A 61 -6.56 -8.50 -22.44
CA ASN A 61 -5.90 -8.82 -23.70
C ASN A 61 -6.36 -7.82 -24.77
N GLY A 62 -5.61 -6.72 -24.92
CA GLY A 62 -5.71 -5.79 -26.03
C GLY A 62 -4.37 -5.73 -26.73
N THR A 63 -4.33 -6.18 -27.98
CA THR A 63 -3.16 -6.16 -28.88
C THR A 63 -2.56 -4.75 -28.97
N GLY A 64 -1.37 -4.54 -28.38
CA GLY A 64 -0.51 -3.38 -28.69
C GLY A 64 -0.33 -2.29 -27.62
N GLY A 65 -0.58 -2.56 -26.33
CA GLY A 65 -0.28 -1.60 -25.24
C GLY A 65 0.71 -2.17 -24.22
N GLU A 66 1.71 -1.39 -23.83
CA GLU A 66 2.67 -1.76 -22.78
C GLU A 66 1.94 -2.20 -21.50
N ARG A 67 2.35 -3.34 -20.95
CA ARG A 67 1.79 -3.95 -19.74
C ARG A 67 2.00 -3.02 -18.53
N GLN A 68 0.93 -2.50 -17.95
CA GLN A 68 0.95 -1.88 -16.62
C GLN A 68 0.04 -2.69 -15.67
N GLY A 69 0.51 -3.88 -15.28
CA GLY A 69 -0.14 -4.70 -14.24
C GLY A 69 0.36 -4.34 -12.84
N TYR A 70 -0.50 -4.52 -11.84
CA TYR A 70 -0.15 -4.52 -10.42
C TYR A 70 0.01 -5.98 -9.97
N ASP A 71 0.95 -6.24 -9.08
CA ASP A 71 1.20 -7.57 -8.52
C ASP A 71 0.25 -7.90 -7.37
N ALA A 72 -0.37 -6.88 -6.76
CA ALA A 72 -1.38 -7.05 -5.74
C ALA A 72 -2.33 -5.84 -5.67
N VAL A 73 -3.47 -6.03 -5.01
CA VAL A 73 -4.40 -4.97 -4.63
C VAL A 73 -4.60 -4.99 -3.12
N ALA A 74 -4.49 -3.81 -2.50
CA ALA A 74 -4.93 -3.58 -1.13
C ALA A 74 -6.20 -2.73 -1.10
N GLU A 75 -7.17 -3.11 -0.27
CA GLU A 75 -8.39 -2.34 -0.04
C GLU A 75 -8.45 -1.91 1.42
N ILE A 76 -8.59 -0.61 1.67
CA ILE A 76 -8.58 0.00 3.00
C ILE A 76 -9.79 0.93 3.13
N LEU A 77 -10.42 0.98 4.30
CA LEU A 77 -11.51 1.94 4.55
C LEU A 77 -10.98 3.37 4.45
N PHE A 78 -11.68 4.24 3.74
CA PHE A 78 -11.28 5.64 3.65
C PHE A 78 -11.24 6.32 5.01
N ASP A 79 -12.24 6.09 5.86
CA ASP A 79 -12.30 6.64 7.23
C ASP A 79 -11.05 6.29 8.06
N GLU A 80 -10.46 5.11 7.82
CA GLU A 80 -9.23 4.67 8.50
C GLU A 80 -7.99 5.41 8.00
N ILE A 81 -8.00 6.04 6.82
CA ILE A 81 -6.84 6.75 6.26
C ILE A 81 -7.11 8.24 5.99
N GLU A 82 -8.31 8.73 6.29
CA GLU A 82 -8.71 10.12 6.06
C GLU A 82 -7.70 11.11 6.66
N SER A 83 -7.22 10.83 7.88
CA SER A 83 -6.24 11.67 8.59
C SER A 83 -4.86 11.76 7.94
N ILE A 84 -4.54 10.89 6.99
CA ILE A 84 -3.26 10.86 6.26
C ILE A 84 -3.44 10.92 4.74
N ALA A 85 -4.66 11.18 4.26
CA ALA A 85 -5.00 11.08 2.85
C ALA A 85 -4.17 12.03 1.96
N ASP A 86 -3.79 13.19 2.50
CA ASP A 86 -2.92 14.19 1.89
C ASP A 86 -1.46 13.74 1.76
N GLN A 87 -1.03 12.77 2.58
CA GLN A 87 0.33 12.23 2.58
C GLN A 87 0.48 10.96 1.74
N LEU A 88 -0.63 10.35 1.32
CA LEU A 88 -0.65 9.12 0.52
C LEU A 88 -0.31 9.41 -0.95
N ASP A 89 0.88 8.97 -1.37
CA ASP A 89 1.33 9.07 -2.75
C ASP A 89 2.23 7.87 -3.12
N GLN A 90 2.90 7.94 -4.28
CA GLN A 90 3.79 6.89 -4.78
C GLN A 90 5.12 6.76 -4.01
N THR A 91 5.41 7.68 -3.09
CA THR A 91 6.56 7.58 -2.16
C THR A 91 6.19 6.77 -0.91
N CYS A 92 4.90 6.45 -0.73
CA CYS A 92 4.44 5.54 0.30
C CYS A 92 4.65 4.06 -0.09
N ARG A 93 4.79 3.22 0.93
CA ARG A 93 4.81 1.76 0.81
C ARG A 93 3.85 1.12 1.79
N ILE A 94 3.31 -0.05 1.43
CA ILE A 94 2.42 -0.84 2.27
C ILE A 94 3.16 -2.06 2.76
N TYR A 95 3.50 -2.09 4.05
CA TYR A 95 4.00 -3.29 4.69
C TYR A 95 2.82 -4.16 5.13
N LYS A 96 2.83 -5.43 4.71
CA LYS A 96 1.81 -6.40 5.12
C LYS A 96 2.19 -7.03 6.46
N GLY A 97 1.38 -6.82 7.48
CA GLY A 97 1.60 -7.26 8.86
C GLY A 97 1.67 -6.08 9.83
N THR A 98 1.99 -6.39 11.08
CA THR A 98 2.13 -5.40 12.15
C THR A 98 3.58 -5.12 12.46
N LEU A 99 3.87 -3.87 12.84
CA LEU A 99 5.16 -3.47 13.38
C LEU A 99 4.95 -2.92 14.79
N SER A 100 5.80 -3.33 15.74
CA SER A 100 5.73 -2.78 17.11
C SER A 100 5.86 -1.26 17.05
N PRO A 101 5.06 -0.47 17.78
CA PRO A 101 5.12 1.00 17.74
C PRO A 101 6.53 1.57 17.94
N ASP A 102 7.33 0.91 18.78
CA ASP A 102 8.69 1.32 19.12
C ASP A 102 9.76 0.80 18.13
N SER A 103 9.38 -0.01 17.14
CA SER A 103 10.31 -0.52 16.15
C SER A 103 10.68 0.55 15.13
N GLN A 104 11.97 0.84 15.03
CA GLN A 104 12.52 1.66 13.97
C GLN A 104 12.27 1.01 12.60
N ILE A 105 11.82 1.81 11.63
CA ILE A 105 11.63 1.35 10.25
C ILE A 105 12.99 1.36 9.55
N THR A 106 13.60 0.18 9.43
CA THR A 106 14.87 0.03 8.70
C THR A 106 14.65 0.02 7.19
N GLU A 107 15.69 0.33 6.43
CA GLU A 107 15.64 0.29 4.96
C GLU A 107 15.31 -1.12 4.45
N ASP A 108 15.80 -2.17 5.12
CA ASP A 108 15.48 -3.57 4.78
C ASP A 108 14.00 -3.91 4.94
N LEU A 109 13.36 -3.33 5.95
CA LEU A 109 11.92 -3.47 6.14
C LEU A 109 11.15 -2.76 5.05
N ALA A 110 11.55 -1.52 4.74
CA ALA A 110 10.97 -0.76 3.64
C ALA A 110 11.16 -1.47 2.30
N LYS A 111 12.29 -2.14 2.07
CA LYS A 111 12.56 -2.99 0.89
C LYS A 111 11.65 -4.22 0.81
N LYS A 112 11.03 -4.66 1.90
CA LYS A 112 10.03 -5.75 1.89
C LYS A 112 8.59 -5.25 1.77
N ALA A 113 8.38 -3.94 1.90
CA ALA A 113 7.07 -3.32 1.76
C ALA A 113 6.70 -3.12 0.29
N TRP A 114 5.41 -3.24 0.00
CA TRP A 114 4.83 -3.13 -1.33
C TRP A 114 4.83 -1.68 -1.80
N ARG A 115 5.22 -1.43 -3.05
CA ARG A 115 5.22 -0.08 -3.61
C ARG A 115 3.83 0.30 -4.07
N ILE A 116 3.36 1.48 -3.67
CA ILE A 116 2.12 2.05 -4.23
C ILE A 116 2.42 2.52 -5.65
N GLU A 117 1.74 1.92 -6.63
CA GLU A 117 1.86 2.33 -8.03
C GLU A 117 0.70 3.22 -8.45
N LYS A 118 -0.53 2.83 -8.09
CA LYS A 118 -1.73 3.58 -8.49
C LYS A 118 -2.85 3.44 -7.47
N PHE A 119 -3.58 4.53 -7.27
CA PHE A 119 -4.88 4.50 -6.62
C PHE A 119 -5.94 4.14 -7.67
N LEU A 120 -6.57 2.98 -7.47
CA LEU A 120 -7.66 2.50 -8.32
C LEU A 120 -8.98 3.19 -7.91
N PRO A 121 -10.00 3.21 -8.79
CA PRO A 121 -11.28 3.81 -8.47
C PRO A 121 -11.82 3.29 -7.13
N ALA A 122 -12.12 4.20 -6.21
CA ALA A 122 -12.63 3.86 -4.89
C ALA A 122 -14.02 3.20 -5.00
N LYS A 123 -14.29 2.21 -4.14
CA LYS A 123 -15.63 1.64 -4.03
C LYS A 123 -16.40 2.47 -3.00
N GLN A 124 -17.33 3.30 -3.47
CA GLN A 124 -18.13 4.18 -2.62
C GLN A 124 -19.62 3.88 -2.74
N SER A 125 -20.32 3.84 -1.61
CA SER A 125 -21.78 3.80 -1.55
C SER A 125 -22.25 4.50 -0.28
N GLY A 126 -22.99 5.61 -0.43
CA GLY A 126 -23.43 6.42 0.71
C GLY A 126 -22.23 6.96 1.50
N ASN A 127 -22.23 6.73 2.81
CA ASN A 127 -21.15 7.13 3.72
C ASN A 127 -20.06 6.05 3.87
N PHE A 128 -20.07 5.01 3.04
CA PHE A 128 -19.07 3.96 3.07
C PHE A 128 -18.16 4.07 1.85
N SER A 129 -16.86 4.28 2.09
CA SER A 129 -15.85 4.43 1.04
C SER A 129 -14.65 3.52 1.30
N VAL A 130 -14.21 2.82 0.26
CA VAL A 130 -13.05 1.93 0.28
C VAL A 130 -12.05 2.40 -0.76
N VAL A 131 -10.84 2.71 -0.31
CA VAL A 131 -9.70 3.03 -1.17
C VAL A 131 -9.09 1.74 -1.67
N VAL A 132 -8.91 1.66 -2.99
CA VAL A 132 -8.32 0.50 -3.67
C VAL A 132 -6.95 0.92 -4.19
N ILE A 133 -5.91 0.19 -3.82
CA ILE A 133 -4.52 0.55 -4.10
C ILE A 133 -3.87 -0.58 -4.88
N GLY A 134 -3.39 -0.27 -6.08
CA GLY A 134 -2.56 -1.14 -6.90
C GLY A 134 -1.11 -1.12 -6.41
N LEU A 135 -0.60 -2.30 -6.11
CA LEU A 135 0.70 -2.51 -5.50
C LEU A 135 1.63 -3.30 -6.42
N LYS A 136 2.92 -2.97 -6.39
CA LYS A 136 3.98 -3.79 -7.00
C LYS A 136 4.83 -4.48 -5.95
N LEU A 137 5.31 -5.66 -6.35
CA LEU A 137 6.32 -6.41 -5.61
C LEU A 137 7.54 -5.51 -5.36
N PRO A 138 8.15 -5.60 -4.18
CA PRO A 138 9.40 -4.90 -3.93
C PRO A 138 10.52 -5.37 -4.87
N GLU A 139 11.36 -4.46 -5.33
CA GLU A 139 12.37 -4.68 -6.38
C GLU A 139 13.48 -5.70 -6.00
N ASN A 140 13.55 -6.15 -4.75
CA ASN A 140 14.56 -7.12 -4.30
C ASN A 140 13.94 -8.36 -3.65
N GLY A 141 13.97 -9.46 -4.40
CA GLY A 141 13.90 -10.82 -3.89
C GLY A 141 12.56 -11.49 -4.15
N ASN A 142 12.59 -12.57 -4.94
CA ASN A 142 11.56 -13.60 -5.01
C ASN A 142 11.01 -13.90 -3.60
N GLN A 143 9.88 -13.27 -3.23
CA GLN A 143 9.07 -13.79 -2.14
C GLN A 143 8.39 -15.04 -2.69
N VAL A 144 8.96 -16.21 -2.36
CA VAL A 144 8.29 -17.50 -2.56
C VAL A 144 7.00 -17.45 -1.75
N MET A 145 5.88 -17.19 -2.40
CA MET A 145 4.57 -17.41 -1.80
C MET A 145 4.37 -18.91 -1.71
N LEU A 146 4.57 -19.48 -0.53
CA LEU A 146 4.09 -20.83 -0.26
C LEU A 146 2.55 -20.76 -0.27
N LYS A 147 1.95 -21.46 -1.25
CA LYS A 147 0.52 -21.72 -1.34
C LYS A 147 0.06 -22.63 -0.21
#